data_AF-A0A7J4ZXA9-F1
#
_entry.id   AF-A0A7J4ZXA9-F1
#
_cell.length_a   1.000
_cell.length_b   1.000
_cell.length_c   1.000
_cell.angle_alpha   90.00
_cell.angle_beta   90.00
_cell.angle_gamma   90.00
#
_symmetry.space_group_name_H-M   'P 1'
#
loop_
_entity.id
_entity.type
_entity.pdbx_description
1 polymer ?
#
loop_
_entity_poly.entity_id
_entity_poly.type
_entity_poly.pdbx_seq_one_letter_code
_entity_poly.pdbx_strand_id
1 'polypeptide(L)'
;MIPADLADRLCAVDGVVAVALGGSRARGEHRPDSDWDLGLYYRGELDVPGLRAVAASVADEAVELTPPGGWGPWVDGGGWLRVGGAAVDWIYRDLDRVHRIWADCRAGRYEVGVQAGHPLGFYSPAYAGEVAYCRVLGDPTGELTALREETLAYPPALADALTAGGWEARFLIGGAAKAAVAGDSGYVAGCLFRVVGVLAQVLHARAGRWLVNEKGMIASAGRLPGVPPDFTGRAQALLGGVGHTPDELAGTLAAARRLVADVLD
;
A
#
# COMPACT_ATOMS: atom_id res chain seq x y z
N MET A 1 10.60 -22.20 3.29
CA MET A 1 9.73 -21.95 4.48
C MET A 1 10.58 -21.17 5.46
N ILE A 2 10.06 -20.10 6.05
CA ILE A 2 10.82 -19.29 7.01
C ILE A 2 11.11 -20.12 8.27
N PRO A 3 12.35 -20.11 8.82
CA PRO A 3 12.67 -20.78 10.07
C PRO A 3 11.71 -20.39 11.20
N ALA A 4 11.26 -21.36 11.98
CA ALA A 4 10.24 -21.14 13.01
C ALA A 4 10.69 -20.17 14.11
N ASP A 5 11.99 -20.12 14.37
CA ASP A 5 12.65 -19.26 15.37
C ASP A 5 13.07 -17.89 14.82
N LEU A 6 12.87 -17.61 13.52
CA LEU A 6 13.36 -16.37 12.91
C LEU A 6 12.75 -15.12 13.58
N ALA A 7 11.45 -15.16 13.91
CA ALA A 7 10.79 -14.03 14.55
C ALA A 7 11.39 -13.71 15.93
N ASP A 8 11.66 -14.74 16.75
CA ASP A 8 12.27 -14.58 18.07
C ASP A 8 13.68 -13.99 17.97
N ARG A 9 14.46 -14.49 17.00
CA ARG A 9 15.83 -14.01 16.74
C ARG A 9 15.86 -12.57 16.27
N LEU A 10 14.88 -12.16 15.45
CA LEU A 10 14.71 -10.78 15.02
C LEU A 10 14.25 -9.87 16.17
N CYS A 11 13.33 -10.34 17.02
CA CYS A 11 12.89 -9.58 18.20
C CYS A 11 14.01 -9.42 19.25
N ALA A 12 15.05 -10.25 19.21
CA ALA A 12 16.22 -10.13 20.08
C ALA A 12 17.25 -9.11 19.56
N VAL A 13 17.07 -8.53 18.38
CA VAL A 13 17.95 -7.48 17.84
C VAL A 13 17.54 -6.12 18.42
N ASP A 14 18.53 -5.36 18.88
CA ASP A 14 18.30 -4.08 19.53
C ASP A 14 17.54 -3.10 18.61
N GLY A 15 16.53 -2.45 19.17
CA GLY A 15 15.62 -1.54 18.47
C GLY A 15 14.41 -2.23 17.83
N VAL A 16 14.42 -3.54 17.58
CA VAL A 16 13.24 -4.28 17.10
C VAL A 16 12.25 -4.48 18.25
N VAL A 17 11.02 -3.99 18.06
CA VAL A 17 9.93 -4.12 19.03
C VAL A 17 9.05 -5.32 18.70
N ALA A 18 8.75 -5.52 17.41
CA ALA A 18 7.89 -6.61 16.96
C ALA A 18 8.19 -7.01 15.51
N VAL A 19 7.79 -8.23 15.16
CA VAL A 19 7.89 -8.80 13.82
C VAL A 19 6.52 -9.31 13.40
N ALA A 20 6.09 -8.94 12.20
CA ALA A 20 4.84 -9.44 11.65
C ALA A 20 4.97 -9.82 10.18
N LEU A 21 4.20 -10.84 9.79
CA LEU A 21 3.99 -11.19 8.40
C LEU A 21 2.95 -10.23 7.81
N GLY A 22 3.29 -9.63 6.68
CA GLY A 22 2.42 -8.77 5.89
C GLY A 22 2.05 -9.35 4.52
N GLY A 23 1.71 -8.45 3.62
CA GLY A 23 1.56 -8.75 2.20
C GLY A 23 0.43 -9.72 1.87
N SER A 24 0.61 -10.47 0.77
CA SER A 24 -0.41 -11.40 0.27
C SER A 24 -0.57 -12.64 1.17
N ARG A 25 0.51 -13.07 1.84
CA ARG A 25 0.51 -14.24 2.71
C ARG A 25 -0.28 -14.01 3.99
N ALA A 26 -0.14 -12.84 4.63
CA ALA A 26 -0.95 -12.49 5.80
C ALA A 26 -2.44 -12.40 5.48
N ARG A 27 -2.79 -11.96 4.27
CA ARG A 27 -4.17 -11.80 3.80
C ARG A 27 -4.81 -13.06 3.20
N GLY A 28 -4.04 -14.14 3.04
CA GLY A 28 -4.52 -15.36 2.39
C GLY A 28 -4.71 -15.23 0.87
N GLU A 29 -4.15 -14.18 0.24
CA GLU A 29 -4.26 -13.89 -1.20
C GLU A 29 -3.00 -14.31 -1.98
N HIS A 30 -2.11 -15.08 -1.36
CA HIS A 30 -0.83 -15.46 -1.93
C HIS A 30 -0.97 -16.57 -2.99
N ARG A 31 -0.05 -16.55 -3.93
CA ARG A 31 0.22 -17.64 -4.87
C ARG A 31 1.46 -18.43 -4.41
N PRO A 32 1.74 -19.62 -4.97
CA PRO A 32 2.93 -20.39 -4.61
C PRO A 32 4.25 -19.60 -4.75
N ASP A 33 4.34 -18.72 -5.74
CA ASP A 33 5.48 -17.86 -6.07
C ASP A 33 5.53 -16.54 -5.27
N SER A 34 4.57 -16.27 -4.38
CA SER A 34 4.54 -15.00 -3.66
C SER A 34 5.64 -14.88 -2.61
N ASP A 35 6.20 -13.68 -2.50
CA ASP A 35 7.21 -13.33 -1.52
C ASP A 35 6.67 -13.42 -0.09
N TRP A 36 7.58 -13.44 0.88
CA TRP A 36 7.25 -13.30 2.29
C TRP A 36 7.63 -11.91 2.79
N ASP A 37 6.63 -11.07 3.00
CA ASP A 37 6.84 -9.73 3.53
C ASP A 37 6.91 -9.75 5.07
N LEU A 38 8.09 -9.56 5.66
CA LEU A 38 8.29 -9.41 7.10
C LEU A 38 8.44 -7.93 7.47
N GLY A 39 7.44 -7.39 8.15
CA GLY A 39 7.53 -6.09 8.79
C GLY A 39 8.33 -6.18 10.08
N LEU A 40 9.44 -5.44 10.15
CA LEU A 40 10.25 -5.25 11.34
C LEU A 40 9.87 -3.91 11.97
N TYR A 41 9.04 -3.97 13.01
CA TYR A 41 8.59 -2.79 13.73
C TYR A 41 9.65 -2.42 14.75
N TYR A 42 10.23 -1.24 14.60
CA TYR A 42 11.35 -0.79 15.42
C TYR A 42 11.05 0.55 16.09
N ARG A 43 11.83 0.87 17.12
CA ARG A 43 11.77 2.17 17.81
C ARG A 43 13.17 2.64 18.17
N GLY A 44 13.42 3.93 17.98
CA GLY A 44 14.73 4.53 18.22
C GLY A 44 15.76 4.10 17.17
N GLU A 45 16.97 3.79 17.61
CA GLU A 45 18.03 3.32 16.72
C GLU A 45 17.88 1.82 16.45
N LEU A 46 17.80 1.45 15.17
CA LEU A 46 17.74 0.05 14.73
C LEU A 46 19.14 -0.52 14.58
N ASP A 47 19.45 -1.63 15.26
CA ASP A 47 20.72 -2.35 15.12
C ASP A 47 20.80 -3.12 13.80
N VAL A 48 21.06 -2.40 12.70
CA VAL A 48 21.26 -2.97 11.36
C VAL A 48 22.45 -3.96 11.32
N PRO A 49 23.59 -3.73 12.02
CA PRO A 49 24.61 -4.76 12.18
C PRO A 49 24.09 -6.07 12.79
N GLY A 50 23.28 -6.02 13.85
CA GLY A 50 22.62 -7.19 14.43
C GLY A 50 21.67 -7.89 13.46
N LEU A 51 20.84 -7.12 12.74
CA LEU A 51 20.00 -7.66 11.66
C LEU A 51 20.82 -8.37 10.59
N ARG A 52 21.98 -7.80 10.20
CA ARG A 52 22.88 -8.42 9.22
C ARG A 52 23.44 -9.75 9.72
N ALA A 53 23.77 -9.85 11.01
CA ALA A 53 24.21 -11.10 11.62
C ALA A 53 23.10 -12.18 11.59
N VAL A 54 21.84 -11.79 11.85
CA VAL A 54 20.69 -12.70 11.70
C VAL A 54 20.54 -13.10 10.24
N ALA A 55 20.54 -12.16 9.30
CA ALA A 55 20.42 -12.43 7.86
C ALA A 55 21.49 -13.41 7.37
N ALA A 56 22.76 -13.19 7.73
CA ALA A 56 23.89 -14.04 7.32
C ALA A 56 23.77 -15.51 7.76
N SER A 57 22.94 -15.80 8.76
CA SER A 57 22.74 -17.17 9.26
C SER A 57 21.56 -17.90 8.63
N VAL A 58 20.67 -17.19 7.93
CA VAL A 58 19.43 -17.77 7.35
C VAL A 58 19.33 -17.58 5.85
N ALA A 59 20.00 -16.56 5.31
CA ALA A 59 19.96 -16.27 3.89
C ALA A 59 20.79 -17.28 3.10
N ASP A 60 20.30 -17.62 1.91
CA ASP A 60 20.98 -18.50 0.96
C ASP A 60 22.27 -17.85 0.42
N GLU A 61 22.33 -16.52 0.42
CA GLU A 61 23.43 -15.71 -0.10
C GLU A 61 23.67 -14.44 0.75
N ALA A 62 24.74 -13.71 0.46
CA ALA A 62 25.04 -12.46 1.15
C ALA A 62 23.96 -11.41 0.83
N VAL A 63 23.47 -10.73 1.87
CA VAL A 63 22.37 -9.76 1.77
C VAL A 63 22.87 -8.37 2.10
N GLU A 64 22.45 -7.40 1.29
CA GLU A 64 22.58 -5.98 1.61
C GLU A 64 21.35 -5.49 2.35
N LEU A 65 21.55 -4.94 3.55
CA LEU A 65 20.52 -4.29 4.35
C LEU A 65 20.78 -2.79 4.34
N THR A 66 19.77 -2.00 4.00
CA THR A 66 19.86 -0.54 4.07
C THR A 66 19.85 -0.08 5.53
N PRO A 67 20.33 1.14 5.83
CA PRO A 67 19.90 1.84 7.04
C PRO A 67 18.42 2.26 6.93
N PRO A 68 17.75 2.59 8.06
CA PRO A 68 16.51 3.37 8.03
C PRO A 68 16.65 4.66 7.18
N GLY A 69 15.58 5.06 6.50
CA GLY A 69 15.56 6.05 5.43
C GLY A 69 16.14 5.62 4.07
N GLY A 70 16.78 4.46 3.95
CA GLY A 70 17.50 4.02 2.75
C GLY A 70 16.64 3.75 1.51
N TRP A 71 15.36 3.43 1.69
CA TRP A 71 14.41 3.25 0.57
C TRP A 71 13.49 4.46 0.32
N GLY A 72 13.67 5.53 1.09
CA GLY A 72 12.92 6.78 0.93
C GLY A 72 12.08 7.14 2.15
N PRO A 73 11.23 8.17 2.02
CA PRO A 73 10.57 8.77 3.16
C PRO A 73 9.36 7.98 3.67
N TRP A 74 8.90 6.92 3.00
CA TRP A 74 7.68 6.19 3.36
C TRP A 74 7.89 4.71 3.59
N VAL A 75 8.76 4.09 2.82
CA VAL A 75 9.26 2.74 3.08
C VAL A 75 10.66 2.94 3.63
N ASP A 76 10.83 2.82 4.95
CA ASP A 76 12.02 3.29 5.65
C ASP A 76 13.30 2.62 5.14
N GLY A 77 13.25 1.32 4.93
CA GLY A 77 14.40 0.55 4.51
C GLY A 77 14.14 -0.93 4.69
N GLY A 78 15.19 -1.72 4.52
CA GLY A 78 15.06 -3.16 4.60
C GLY A 78 16.14 -3.91 3.85
N GLY A 79 15.77 -5.11 3.43
CA GLY A 79 16.54 -5.92 2.50
C GLY A 79 15.69 -6.96 1.82
N TRP A 80 16.13 -7.38 0.65
CA TRP A 80 15.56 -8.51 -0.08
C TRP A 80 16.45 -9.73 0.13
N LEU A 81 15.86 -10.79 0.71
CA LEU A 81 16.56 -12.01 1.07
C LEU A 81 16.02 -13.18 0.27
N ARG A 82 16.85 -14.22 0.14
CA ARG A 82 16.39 -15.57 -0.18
C ARG A 82 16.66 -16.48 1.00
N VAL A 83 15.65 -17.20 1.47
CA VAL A 83 15.74 -18.12 2.62
C VAL A 83 15.14 -19.46 2.23
N GLY A 84 15.99 -20.48 2.09
CA GLY A 84 15.58 -21.81 1.65
C GLY A 84 14.89 -21.76 0.28
N GLY A 85 15.43 -20.95 -0.64
CA GLY A 85 14.95 -20.75 -2.00
C GLY A 85 13.76 -19.80 -2.16
N ALA A 86 13.14 -19.33 -1.06
CA ALA A 86 12.00 -18.41 -1.10
C ALA A 86 12.44 -16.95 -0.95
N ALA A 87 11.83 -16.04 -1.70
CA ALA A 87 12.01 -14.60 -1.51
C ALA A 87 11.38 -14.15 -0.18
N VAL A 88 12.14 -13.40 0.62
CA VAL A 88 11.73 -12.86 1.92
C VAL A 88 12.16 -11.41 2.00
N ASP A 89 11.20 -10.51 2.13
CA ASP A 89 11.43 -9.07 2.21
C ASP A 89 11.42 -8.68 3.68
N TRP A 90 12.52 -8.09 4.16
CA TRP A 90 12.53 -7.42 5.46
C TRP A 90 12.24 -5.96 5.23
N ILE A 91 11.19 -5.45 5.89
CA ILE A 91 10.67 -4.13 5.67
C ILE A 91 10.63 -3.40 7.01
N TYR A 92 11.40 -2.32 7.15
CA TYR A 92 11.44 -1.55 8.39
C TYR A 92 10.19 -0.68 8.54
N ARG A 93 9.68 -0.61 9.77
CA ARG A 93 8.55 0.22 10.17
C ARG A 93 8.85 0.91 11.50
N ASP A 94 9.08 2.21 11.45
CA ASP A 94 9.13 3.03 12.67
C ASP A 94 7.76 2.96 13.37
N LEU A 95 7.74 2.35 14.55
CA LEU A 95 6.51 2.13 15.32
C LEU A 95 5.92 3.43 15.87
N ASP A 96 6.75 4.44 16.18
CA ASP A 96 6.26 5.74 16.63
C ASP A 96 5.58 6.49 15.48
N ARG A 97 6.12 6.35 14.26
CA ARG A 97 5.44 6.82 13.06
C ARG A 97 4.13 6.09 12.80
N VAL A 98 4.09 4.77 12.96
CA VAL A 98 2.85 3.98 12.80
C VAL A 98 1.77 4.50 13.77
N HIS A 99 2.10 4.73 15.04
CA HIS A 99 1.17 5.31 16.03
C HIS A 99 0.71 6.72 15.66
N ARG A 100 1.61 7.58 15.19
CA ARG A 100 1.25 8.93 14.71
C ARG A 100 0.25 8.85 13.56
N ILE A 101 0.53 8.02 12.56
CA ILE A 101 -0.37 7.83 11.42
C ILE A 101 -1.71 7.23 11.84
N TRP A 102 -1.72 6.31 12.80
CA TRP A 102 -2.96 5.79 13.37
C TRP A 102 -3.79 6.91 14.02
N ALA A 103 -3.16 7.78 14.82
CA ALA A 103 -3.82 8.93 15.42
C ALA A 103 -4.35 9.91 14.36
N ASP A 104 -3.61 10.15 13.28
CA ASP A 104 -4.06 10.96 12.15
C ASP A 104 -5.27 10.34 11.44
N CYS A 105 -5.23 9.04 11.16
CA CYS A 105 -6.36 8.31 10.58
C CYS A 105 -7.61 8.43 11.44
N ARG A 106 -7.49 8.25 12.76
CA ARG A 106 -8.62 8.42 13.70
C ARG A 106 -9.21 9.83 13.68
N ALA A 107 -8.40 10.83 13.37
CA ALA A 107 -8.82 12.22 13.25
C ALA A 107 -9.21 12.63 11.81
N GLY A 108 -9.30 11.67 10.87
CA GLY A 108 -9.65 11.95 9.47
C GLY A 108 -8.54 12.68 8.69
N ARG A 109 -7.29 12.59 9.14
CA ARG A 109 -6.14 13.17 8.45
C ARG A 109 -5.37 12.09 7.72
N TYR A 110 -4.91 12.42 6.52
CA TYR A 110 -3.98 11.62 5.76
C TYR A 110 -3.13 12.52 4.87
N GLU A 111 -1.94 12.05 4.56
CA GLU A 111 -1.06 12.59 3.53
C GLU A 111 -0.79 11.55 2.44
N VAL A 112 -0.46 12.04 1.24
CA VAL A 112 -0.03 11.25 0.10
C VAL A 112 1.34 11.75 -0.33
N GLY A 113 2.36 10.89 -0.23
CA GLY A 113 3.74 11.29 -0.50
C GLY A 113 4.39 10.55 -1.67
N VAL A 114 5.48 11.13 -2.19
CA VAL A 114 6.29 10.50 -3.24
C VAL A 114 7.15 9.40 -2.61
N GLN A 115 7.09 8.20 -3.18
CA GLN A 115 7.84 7.03 -2.71
C GLN A 115 8.19 6.12 -3.88
N ALA A 116 9.46 5.70 -3.98
CA ALA A 116 9.88 4.71 -4.95
C ALA A 116 9.14 3.38 -4.71
N GLY A 117 8.70 2.73 -5.79
CA GLY A 117 7.88 1.52 -5.73
C GLY A 117 6.37 1.77 -5.58
N HIS A 118 5.94 3.01 -5.34
CA HIS A 118 4.52 3.39 -5.22
C HIS A 118 4.13 4.43 -6.29
N PRO A 119 3.84 4.02 -7.54
CA PRO A 119 3.54 4.94 -8.65
C PRO A 119 2.28 5.78 -8.41
N LEU A 120 1.36 5.35 -7.55
CA LEU A 120 0.20 6.16 -7.18
C LEU A 120 0.56 7.26 -6.17
N GLY A 121 1.70 7.17 -5.50
CA GLY A 121 2.01 7.87 -4.27
C GLY A 121 1.64 7.04 -3.05
N PHE A 122 2.43 7.16 -1.98
CA PHE A 122 2.21 6.44 -0.74
C PHE A 122 1.12 7.13 0.08
N TYR A 123 -0.02 6.47 0.23
CA TYR A 123 -1.09 6.91 1.12
C TYR A 123 -0.73 6.54 2.55
N SER A 124 -0.52 7.53 3.41
CA SER A 124 -0.16 7.28 4.82
C SER A 124 -1.05 6.26 5.54
N PRO A 125 -2.38 6.16 5.33
CA PRO A 125 -3.21 5.11 5.95
C PRO A 125 -2.75 3.67 5.69
N ALA A 126 -1.87 3.44 4.70
CA ALA A 126 -1.24 2.15 4.48
C ALA A 126 -0.52 1.62 5.73
N TYR A 127 0.09 2.46 6.58
CA TYR A 127 0.71 2.00 7.83
C TYR A 127 -0.30 1.31 8.76
N ALA A 128 -1.45 1.96 9.01
CA ALA A 128 -2.49 1.38 9.85
C ALA A 128 -3.11 0.14 9.21
N GLY A 129 -3.32 0.16 7.89
CA GLY A 129 -3.85 -0.99 7.14
C GLY A 129 -2.90 -2.19 7.11
N GLU A 130 -1.59 -1.96 7.02
CA GLU A 130 -0.58 -3.02 7.10
C GLU A 130 -0.62 -3.70 8.47
N VAL A 131 -0.73 -2.93 9.56
CA VAL A 131 -0.90 -3.48 10.91
C VAL A 131 -2.22 -4.25 11.02
N ALA A 132 -3.33 -3.68 10.54
CA ALA A 132 -4.65 -4.34 10.61
C ALA A 132 -4.67 -5.71 9.91
N TYR A 133 -3.96 -5.82 8.77
CA TYR A 133 -3.90 -7.06 7.98
C TYR A 133 -2.75 -7.99 8.34
N CYS A 134 -1.81 -7.56 9.19
CA CYS A 134 -0.67 -8.40 9.50
C CYS A 134 -1.06 -9.64 10.32
N ARG A 135 -0.17 -10.62 10.30
CA ARG A 135 -0.12 -11.68 11.29
C ARG A 135 1.12 -11.46 12.15
N VAL A 136 0.91 -11.11 13.41
CA VAL A 136 2.01 -10.96 14.38
C VAL A 136 2.74 -12.30 14.53
N LEU A 137 4.06 -12.27 14.39
CA LEU A 137 4.93 -13.44 14.52
C LEU A 137 5.73 -13.40 15.83
N GLY A 138 6.14 -12.20 16.27
CA GLY A 138 6.78 -11.96 17.55
C GLY A 138 6.47 -10.54 18.03
N ASP A 139 6.09 -10.39 19.30
CA ASP A 139 5.71 -9.11 19.91
C ASP A 139 5.88 -9.20 21.43
N PRO A 140 7.13 -9.16 21.95
CA PRO A 140 7.40 -9.38 23.37
C PRO A 140 6.73 -8.37 24.31
N THR A 141 6.41 -7.17 23.81
CA THR A 141 5.77 -6.11 24.59
C THR A 141 4.24 -6.14 24.49
N GLY A 142 3.67 -6.84 23.49
CA GLY A 142 2.25 -6.86 23.18
C GLY A 142 1.75 -5.59 22.49
N GLU A 143 2.64 -4.64 22.18
CA GLU A 143 2.27 -3.32 21.68
C GLU A 143 1.70 -3.40 20.25
N LEU A 144 2.34 -4.18 19.37
CA LEU A 144 1.87 -4.33 17.99
C LEU A 144 0.53 -5.08 17.95
N THR A 145 0.35 -6.06 18.83
CA THR A 145 -0.88 -6.83 18.97
C THR A 145 -2.04 -5.94 19.40
N ALA A 146 -1.85 -5.10 20.43
CA ALA A 146 -2.85 -4.14 20.86
C ALA A 146 -3.20 -3.14 19.75
N LEU A 147 -2.19 -2.57 19.07
CA LEU A 147 -2.40 -1.66 17.95
C LEU A 147 -3.15 -2.32 16.79
N ARG A 148 -2.86 -3.60 16.52
CA ARG A 148 -3.59 -4.38 15.53
C ARG A 148 -5.06 -4.52 15.87
N GLU A 149 -5.41 -4.81 17.12
CA GLU A 149 -6.81 -4.89 17.55
C GLU A 149 -7.56 -3.58 17.32
N GLU A 150 -6.91 -2.44 17.58
CA GLU A 150 -7.49 -1.12 17.32
C GLU A 150 -7.70 -0.85 15.82
N THR A 151 -6.72 -1.19 14.98
CA THR A 151 -6.75 -0.90 13.53
C THR A 151 -7.68 -1.83 12.73
N LEU A 152 -8.23 -2.89 13.36
CA LEU A 152 -9.32 -3.67 12.76
C LEU A 152 -10.59 -2.83 12.52
N ALA A 153 -10.82 -1.82 13.36
CA ALA A 153 -11.92 -0.88 13.17
C ALA A 153 -11.48 0.28 12.26
N TYR A 154 -12.05 0.34 11.06
CA TYR A 154 -11.77 1.43 10.12
C TYR A 154 -12.35 2.76 10.64
N PRO A 155 -11.55 3.84 10.81
CA PRO A 155 -12.06 5.09 11.38
C PRO A 155 -13.10 5.79 10.47
N PRO A 156 -14.30 6.12 10.96
CA PRO A 156 -15.30 6.85 10.17
C PRO A 156 -14.78 8.20 9.65
N ALA A 157 -14.02 8.94 10.47
CA ALA A 157 -13.44 10.22 10.06
C ALA A 157 -12.46 10.08 8.88
N LEU A 158 -11.69 8.99 8.81
CA LEU A 158 -10.84 8.69 7.67
C LEU A 158 -11.68 8.34 6.43
N ALA A 159 -12.74 7.57 6.62
CA ALA A 159 -13.65 7.21 5.53
C ALA A 159 -14.25 8.47 4.88
N ASP A 160 -14.71 9.41 5.70
CA ASP A 160 -15.25 10.70 5.24
C ASP A 160 -14.19 11.51 4.50
N ALA A 161 -12.97 11.60 5.05
CA ALA A 161 -11.87 12.38 4.45
C ALA A 161 -11.43 11.82 3.09
N LEU A 162 -11.23 10.51 2.97
CA LEU A 162 -10.87 9.86 1.71
C LEU A 162 -12.00 9.91 0.68
N THR A 163 -13.26 9.78 1.13
CA THR A 163 -14.43 9.94 0.25
C THR A 163 -14.51 11.36 -0.28
N ALA A 164 -14.32 12.37 0.58
CA ALA A 164 -14.28 13.77 0.17
C ALA A 164 -13.12 14.03 -0.80
N GLY A 165 -11.96 13.41 -0.59
CA GLY A 165 -10.80 13.45 -1.50
C GLY A 165 -11.08 12.96 -2.93
N GLY A 166 -12.20 12.27 -3.16
CA GLY A 166 -12.67 11.86 -4.49
C GLY A 166 -12.82 13.01 -5.50
N TRP A 167 -12.94 14.27 -5.06
CA TRP A 167 -12.99 15.44 -5.95
C TRP A 167 -11.78 15.52 -6.90
N GLU A 168 -10.61 15.01 -6.48
CA GLU A 168 -9.37 15.00 -7.28
C GLU A 168 -9.58 14.29 -8.63
N ALA A 169 -10.37 13.21 -8.66
CA ALA A 169 -10.65 12.46 -9.88
C ALA A 169 -11.33 13.33 -10.95
N ARG A 170 -12.30 14.17 -10.55
CA ARG A 170 -12.97 15.09 -11.47
C ARG A 170 -12.02 16.16 -11.99
N PHE A 171 -11.15 16.68 -11.12
CA PHE A 171 -10.15 17.69 -11.48
C PHE A 171 -9.16 17.15 -12.52
N LEU A 172 -8.63 15.95 -12.31
CA LEU A 172 -7.70 15.28 -13.23
C LEU A 172 -8.30 15.04 -14.60
N ILE A 173 -9.56 14.60 -14.67
CA ILE A 173 -10.26 14.43 -15.95
C ILE A 173 -10.41 15.78 -16.69
N GLY A 174 -10.69 16.86 -15.97
CA GLY A 174 -10.75 18.21 -16.54
C GLY A 174 -9.42 18.67 -17.15
N GLY A 175 -8.30 18.38 -16.46
CA GLY A 175 -6.95 18.64 -16.97
C GLY A 175 -6.61 17.79 -18.19
N ALA A 176 -6.86 16.48 -18.10
CA ALA A 176 -6.60 15.53 -19.17
C ALA A 176 -7.39 15.84 -20.46
N ALA A 177 -8.60 16.40 -20.35
CA ALA A 177 -9.40 16.80 -21.51
C ALA A 177 -8.71 17.88 -22.36
N LYS A 178 -7.94 18.79 -21.74
CA LYS A 178 -7.17 19.80 -22.48
C LYS A 178 -5.98 19.19 -23.20
N ALA A 179 -5.28 18.26 -22.55
CA ALA A 179 -4.15 17.55 -23.11
C ALA A 179 -4.56 16.59 -24.26
N ALA A 180 -5.75 16.00 -24.16
CA ALA A 180 -6.31 15.12 -25.18
C ALA A 180 -6.47 15.81 -26.55
N VAL A 181 -6.82 17.11 -26.58
CA VAL A 181 -6.93 17.89 -27.83
C VAL A 181 -5.60 17.93 -28.59
N ALA A 182 -4.48 17.92 -27.86
CA ALA A 182 -3.13 17.90 -28.42
C ALA A 182 -2.60 16.48 -28.69
N GLY A 183 -3.39 15.43 -28.41
CA GLY A 183 -2.96 14.04 -28.57
C GLY A 183 -1.97 13.55 -27.51
N ASP A 184 -1.85 14.24 -26.36
CA ASP A 184 -0.91 13.88 -25.29
C ASP A 184 -1.39 12.65 -24.49
N SER A 185 -1.25 11.48 -25.11
CA SER A 185 -1.63 10.19 -24.54
C SER A 185 -0.87 9.85 -23.26
N GLY A 186 0.37 10.30 -23.11
CA GLY A 186 1.19 10.07 -21.93
C GLY A 186 0.63 10.76 -20.69
N TYR A 187 0.32 12.06 -20.80
CA TYR A 187 -0.30 12.80 -19.70
C TYR A 187 -1.71 12.29 -19.37
N VAL A 188 -2.51 11.93 -20.39
CA VAL A 188 -3.85 11.35 -20.18
C VAL A 188 -3.74 10.01 -19.44
N ALA A 189 -2.79 9.14 -19.81
CA ALA A 189 -2.56 7.87 -19.13
C ALA A 189 -2.19 8.07 -17.65
N GLY A 190 -1.29 9.03 -17.35
CA GLY A 190 -0.93 9.39 -15.98
C GLY A 190 -2.12 9.88 -15.15
N CYS A 191 -2.96 10.74 -15.74
CA CYS A 191 -4.20 11.19 -15.10
C CYS A 191 -5.17 10.04 -14.85
N LEU A 192 -5.36 9.14 -15.82
CA LEU A 192 -6.27 8.00 -15.68
C LEU A 192 -5.81 7.03 -14.60
N PHE A 193 -4.50 6.74 -14.50
CA PHE A 193 -3.96 5.90 -13.43
C PHE A 193 -4.25 6.50 -12.05
N ARG A 194 -4.02 7.82 -11.89
CA ARG A 194 -4.31 8.53 -10.65
C ARG A 194 -5.81 8.57 -10.34
N VAL A 195 -6.67 8.83 -11.34
CA VAL A 195 -8.14 8.76 -11.21
C VAL A 195 -8.58 7.42 -10.66
N VAL A 196 -8.13 6.32 -11.29
CA VAL A 196 -8.51 4.95 -10.84
C VAL A 196 -8.04 4.68 -9.42
N GLY A 197 -6.84 5.13 -9.05
CA GLY A 197 -6.33 4.99 -7.68
C GLY A 197 -7.14 5.78 -6.65
N VAL A 198 -7.54 7.01 -6.97
CA VAL A 198 -8.43 7.82 -6.11
C VAL A 198 -9.79 7.14 -5.95
N LEU A 199 -10.38 6.62 -7.03
CA LEU A 199 -11.65 5.88 -6.95
C LEU A 199 -11.52 4.61 -6.10
N ALA A 200 -10.40 3.89 -6.21
CA ALA A 200 -10.14 2.73 -5.36
C ALA A 200 -10.08 3.11 -3.87
N GLN A 201 -9.40 4.21 -3.52
CA GLN A 201 -9.38 4.74 -2.15
C GLN A 201 -10.78 5.11 -1.64
N VAL A 202 -11.60 5.78 -2.46
CA VAL A 202 -12.99 6.13 -2.10
C VAL A 202 -13.84 4.87 -1.84
N LEU A 203 -13.77 3.87 -2.73
CA LEU A 203 -14.53 2.63 -2.57
C LEU A 203 -14.11 1.87 -1.29
N HIS A 204 -12.81 1.80 -1.03
CA HIS A 204 -12.25 1.22 0.19
C HIS A 204 -12.70 1.95 1.46
N ALA A 205 -12.65 3.28 1.44
CA ALA A 205 -13.12 4.14 2.51
C ALA A 205 -14.60 3.91 2.84
N ARG A 206 -15.48 3.93 1.82
CA ARG A 206 -16.92 3.68 1.99
C ARG A 206 -17.23 2.28 2.50
N ALA A 207 -16.44 1.29 2.09
CA ALA A 207 -16.59 -0.09 2.56
C ALA A 207 -15.97 -0.34 3.95
N GLY A 208 -15.26 0.64 4.54
CA GLY A 208 -14.50 0.44 5.78
C GLY A 208 -13.45 -0.66 5.64
N ARG A 209 -12.67 -0.63 4.55
CA ARG A 209 -11.63 -1.60 4.22
C ARG A 209 -10.33 -0.89 3.88
N TRP A 210 -9.22 -1.32 4.45
CA TRP A 210 -7.91 -0.75 4.17
C TRP A 210 -7.43 -1.08 2.75
N LEU A 211 -6.85 -0.10 2.07
CA LEU A 211 -6.09 -0.24 0.83
C LEU A 211 -4.63 0.13 1.12
N VAL A 212 -3.74 -0.87 1.14
CA VAL A 212 -2.35 -0.71 1.61
C VAL A 212 -1.35 -0.41 0.49
N ASN A 213 -1.70 -0.69 -0.76
CA ASN A 213 -0.91 -0.32 -1.94
C ASN A 213 -1.77 -0.34 -3.22
N GLU A 214 -1.19 0.16 -4.30
CA GLU A 214 -1.79 0.20 -5.63
C GLU A 214 -1.72 -1.13 -6.40
N LYS A 215 -0.85 -2.06 -5.97
CA LYS A 215 -0.72 -3.39 -6.59
C LYS A 215 -2.01 -4.20 -6.39
N GLY A 216 -2.77 -4.37 -7.46
CA GLY A 216 -4.05 -5.08 -7.43
C GLY A 216 -5.22 -4.25 -6.91
N MET A 217 -5.07 -2.92 -6.75
CA MET A 217 -6.12 -2.04 -6.21
C MET A 217 -7.44 -2.13 -6.97
N ILE A 218 -7.42 -2.31 -8.30
CA ILE A 218 -8.64 -2.41 -9.12
C ILE A 218 -9.42 -3.68 -8.79
N ALA A 219 -8.70 -4.81 -8.68
CA ALA A 219 -9.31 -6.08 -8.34
C ALA A 219 -9.81 -6.08 -6.90
N SER A 220 -9.05 -5.47 -5.96
CA SER A 220 -9.45 -5.30 -4.57
C SER A 220 -10.73 -4.48 -4.44
N ALA A 221 -10.74 -3.28 -5.04
CA ALA A 221 -11.88 -2.39 -5.01
C ALA A 221 -13.12 -3.02 -5.64
N GLY A 222 -12.98 -3.72 -6.77
CA GLY A 222 -14.10 -4.39 -7.45
C GLY A 222 -14.75 -5.55 -6.70
N ARG A 223 -14.15 -6.05 -5.61
CA ARG A 223 -14.76 -7.05 -4.71
C ARG A 223 -15.56 -6.44 -3.57
N LEU A 224 -15.51 -5.11 -3.39
CA LEU A 224 -16.16 -4.45 -2.27
C LEU A 224 -17.68 -4.38 -2.47
N PRO A 225 -18.46 -4.37 -1.37
CA PRO A 225 -19.89 -4.15 -1.45
C PRO A 225 -20.20 -2.74 -1.98
N GLY A 226 -21.24 -2.60 -2.80
CA GLY A 226 -21.70 -1.30 -3.29
C GLY A 226 -20.87 -0.68 -4.41
N VAL A 227 -19.95 -1.44 -5.03
CA VAL A 227 -19.19 -0.96 -6.20
C VAL A 227 -20.09 -0.88 -7.44
N PRO A 228 -19.84 0.06 -8.37
CA PRO A 228 -20.58 0.12 -9.62
C PRO A 228 -20.48 -1.16 -10.44
N PRO A 229 -21.51 -1.49 -11.25
CA PRO A 229 -21.47 -2.63 -12.15
C PRO A 229 -20.22 -2.61 -13.02
N ASP A 230 -19.55 -3.76 -13.06
CA ASP A 230 -18.31 -4.01 -13.81
C ASP A 230 -17.21 -2.96 -13.55
N PHE A 231 -17.08 -2.47 -12.30
CA PHE A 231 -16.01 -1.54 -11.94
C PHE A 231 -14.63 -2.02 -12.39
N THR A 232 -14.31 -3.31 -12.15
CA THR A 232 -13.00 -3.89 -12.52
C THR A 232 -12.75 -3.85 -14.02
N GLY A 233 -13.69 -4.34 -14.84
CA GLY A 233 -13.53 -4.34 -16.30
C GLY A 233 -13.42 -2.93 -16.87
N ARG A 234 -14.28 -2.02 -16.39
CA ARG A 234 -14.27 -0.61 -16.81
C ARG A 234 -12.98 0.10 -16.43
N ALA A 235 -12.49 -0.07 -15.21
CA ALA A 235 -11.23 0.54 -14.76
C ALA A 235 -10.01 -0.03 -15.51
N GLN A 236 -9.98 -1.34 -15.77
CA GLN A 236 -8.91 -1.95 -16.58
C GLN A 236 -8.95 -1.46 -18.02
N ALA A 237 -10.13 -1.31 -18.63
CA ALA A 237 -10.27 -0.81 -19.99
C ALA A 237 -9.70 0.61 -20.16
N LEU A 238 -9.89 1.49 -19.17
CA LEU A 238 -9.31 2.85 -19.19
C LEU A 238 -7.78 2.85 -19.27
N LEU A 239 -7.13 1.86 -18.65
CA LEU A 239 -5.67 1.76 -18.55
C LEU A 239 -5.06 0.84 -19.61
N GLY A 240 -5.85 -0.08 -20.18
CA GLY A 240 -5.41 -1.05 -21.19
C GLY A 240 -5.35 -0.50 -22.61
N GLY A 241 -6.02 0.62 -22.89
CA GLY A 241 -6.07 1.23 -24.22
C GLY A 241 -6.49 2.69 -24.15
N VAL A 242 -5.57 3.57 -23.72
CA VAL A 242 -5.85 4.99 -23.47
C VAL A 242 -6.25 5.74 -24.75
N GLY A 243 -5.61 5.42 -25.87
CA GLY A 243 -5.79 6.08 -27.18
C GLY A 243 -4.54 6.83 -27.62
N HIS A 244 -4.44 7.08 -28.93
CA HIS A 244 -3.32 7.79 -29.57
C HIS A 244 -3.80 8.99 -30.41
N THR A 245 -5.09 9.08 -30.71
CA THR A 245 -5.69 10.23 -31.40
C THR A 245 -6.58 11.05 -30.45
N PRO A 246 -6.80 12.35 -30.73
CA PRO A 246 -7.70 13.17 -29.93
C PRO A 246 -9.11 12.57 -29.74
N ASP A 247 -9.67 11.93 -30.76
CA ASP A 247 -11.00 11.31 -30.70
C ASP A 247 -11.02 10.06 -29.79
N GLU A 248 -9.98 9.22 -29.88
CA GLU A 248 -9.83 8.06 -28.98
C GLU A 248 -9.67 8.52 -27.52
N LEU A 249 -8.80 9.50 -27.28
CA LEU A 249 -8.58 10.07 -25.94
C LEU A 249 -9.86 10.69 -25.37
N ALA A 250 -10.64 11.40 -26.20
CA ALA A 250 -11.92 11.95 -25.80
C ALA A 250 -12.93 10.85 -25.43
N GLY A 251 -12.95 9.74 -26.18
CA GLY A 251 -13.75 8.56 -25.89
C GLY A 251 -13.40 7.92 -24.54
N THR A 252 -12.10 7.69 -24.29
CA THR A 252 -11.59 7.16 -23.02
C THR A 252 -11.93 8.09 -21.85
N LEU A 253 -11.75 9.40 -22.01
CA LEU A 253 -12.11 10.38 -20.97
C LEU A 253 -13.62 10.44 -20.72
N ALA A 254 -14.46 10.25 -21.74
CA ALA A 254 -15.91 10.14 -21.54
C ALA A 254 -16.28 8.88 -20.75
N ALA A 255 -15.61 7.75 -20.98
CA ALA A 255 -15.78 6.55 -20.16
C ALA A 255 -15.30 6.75 -18.71
N ALA A 256 -14.18 7.44 -18.52
CA ALA A 256 -13.66 7.79 -17.20
C ALA A 256 -14.65 8.70 -16.43
N ARG A 257 -15.26 9.69 -17.07
CA ARG A 257 -16.29 10.55 -16.46
C ARG A 257 -17.48 9.75 -15.93
N ARG A 258 -17.96 8.79 -16.73
CA ARG A 258 -19.06 7.91 -16.29
C ARG A 258 -18.65 7.07 -15.09
N LEU A 259 -17.45 6.49 -15.11
CA LEU A 259 -16.96 5.70 -13.97
C LEU A 259 -16.80 6.56 -12.71
N VAL A 260 -16.29 7.78 -12.84
CA VAL A 260 -16.18 8.72 -11.71
C VAL A 260 -17.55 9.10 -11.16
N ALA A 261 -18.53 9.38 -12.02
CA ALA A 261 -19.89 9.68 -11.57
C ALA A 261 -20.50 8.50 -10.81
N ASP A 262 -20.44 7.28 -11.38
CA ASP A 262 -21.00 6.09 -10.73
C ASP A 262 -20.36 5.76 -9.38
N VAL A 263 -19.08 6.13 -9.18
CA VAL A 263 -18.41 5.92 -7.89
C VAL A 263 -18.68 7.07 -6.92
N LEU A 264 -18.76 8.32 -7.37
CA LEU A 264 -18.79 9.46 -6.44
C LEU A 264 -20.20 9.93 -6.08
N ASP A 265 -21.17 9.74 -6.96
CA ASP A 265 -22.57 10.19 -6.80
C ASP A 265 -23.48 9.07 -6.28
#